data_AF-O17702-F1
#
_entry.id   AF-O17702-F1
#
_cell.length_a   1.000
_cell.length_b   1.000
_cell.length_c   1.000
_cell.angle_alpha   90.00
_cell.angle_beta   90.00
_cell.angle_gamma   90.00
#
_symmetry.space_group_name_H-M   'P 1'
#
loop_
_entity.id
_entity.type
_entity.pdbx_description
1 polymer ?
#
loop_
_entity_poly.entity_id
_entity_poly.type
_entity_poly.pdbx_seq_one_letter_code
_entity_poly.pdbx_strand_id
1 'polypeptide(L)'
;MTNHIFSDSESDRESGASEFDYHSDSQSEETQHPKAIEMRNQFRNTTENLIQTLQMFFGILSFELYEGKDNLKCITMIHDITSLMEVADTKLKNYINTLNSKEQIFMVDDGVLNMDPILVADRKQNSREPLFIGYFKPDTMSFMPIGRLPNPKSHYAVVSSSTKVFIIGGMNNGTYLNRVEMFDKEKGIRVECTRLMHGRTRTSACIHEDAIYAVGGYDATYMSSVEIYDIKTGGDWTTGPSLNNRRADASVVSFYGQLFVLGGFNGKDYEETIEKLSDSKDKFEVCGNMVGRAGFGACVFRGRIYVAGGWNTPCNTLKTFQSYDPLTNTWKDEPSMNTGRKYFKLHATNEAIYAIRGCSHDWDLIKETERFDPQTLTWATS
;
A
#
# COMPACT_ATOMS: atom_id res chain seq x y z
N MET A 1 71.81 -20.34 22.60
CA MET A 1 70.65 -19.54 23.07
C MET A 1 69.46 -20.46 23.02
N THR A 2 69.13 -21.05 24.15
CA THR A 2 68.18 -22.14 24.31
C THR A 2 66.97 -21.54 25.00
N ASN A 3 65.77 -21.71 24.45
CA ASN A 3 64.60 -22.05 25.25
C ASN A 3 63.58 -22.75 24.36
N HIS A 4 63.15 -23.90 24.87
CA HIS A 4 62.58 -25.01 24.15
C HIS A 4 61.08 -24.85 23.87
N ILE A 5 60.73 -25.56 22.80
CA ILE A 5 59.42 -25.89 22.25
C ILE A 5 58.54 -26.62 23.27
N PHE A 6 57.24 -26.31 23.17
CA PHE A 6 56.02 -27.05 23.53
C PHE A 6 56.17 -28.49 24.04
N SER A 7 55.48 -28.75 25.15
CA SER A 7 54.93 -30.07 25.49
C SER A 7 53.55 -29.90 26.11
N ASP A 8 52.56 -30.45 25.41
CA ASP A 8 51.24 -30.82 25.93
C ASP A 8 51.36 -31.94 26.96
N SER A 9 50.56 -31.89 28.04
CA SER A 9 49.83 -33.05 28.59
C SER A 9 49.12 -32.70 29.90
N GLU A 10 47.82 -32.99 29.92
CA GLU A 10 47.07 -33.60 31.03
C GLU A 10 47.06 -32.92 32.40
N SER A 11 45.90 -32.42 32.83
CA SER A 11 44.99 -33.19 33.71
C SER A 11 43.92 -32.30 34.35
N ASP A 12 42.72 -32.88 34.34
CA ASP A 12 41.54 -32.60 35.14
C ASP A 12 41.77 -31.90 36.50
N ARG A 13 40.91 -30.93 36.82
CA ARG A 13 39.91 -31.00 37.91
C ARG A 13 39.51 -29.61 38.41
N GLU A 14 38.19 -29.46 38.55
CA GLU A 14 37.48 -28.64 39.56
C GLU A 14 37.70 -27.12 39.48
N SER A 15 36.72 -26.25 39.69
CA SER A 15 35.29 -26.28 39.94
C SER A 15 34.92 -24.79 40.09
N GLY A 16 33.69 -24.40 39.73
CA GLY A 16 33.10 -23.17 40.25
C GLY A 16 33.05 -21.98 39.29
N ALA A 17 31.96 -21.93 38.52
CA ALA A 17 31.15 -20.71 38.31
C ALA A 17 29.93 -21.07 37.45
N SER A 18 29.01 -21.86 38.03
CA SER A 18 27.61 -21.90 37.60
C SER A 18 26.79 -20.99 38.53
N GLU A 19 25.64 -20.54 38.02
CA GLU A 19 24.58 -19.77 38.68
C GLU A 19 24.69 -18.23 38.62
N PHE A 20 24.29 -17.69 37.47
CA PHE A 20 23.31 -16.61 37.47
C PHE A 20 22.16 -17.03 36.53
N ASP A 21 21.31 -17.91 37.04
CA ASP A 21 19.98 -18.15 36.48
C ASP A 21 19.14 -16.88 36.63
N TYR A 22 18.84 -16.24 35.52
CA TYR A 22 17.74 -15.28 35.42
C TYR A 22 16.42 -16.04 35.45
N HIS A 23 16.03 -16.50 36.64
CA HIS A 23 14.63 -16.69 36.98
C HIS A 23 14.11 -15.40 37.60
N SER A 24 13.60 -14.50 36.75
CA SER A 24 12.69 -13.45 37.19
C SER A 24 11.44 -13.52 36.34
N ASP A 25 10.39 -14.05 36.96
CA ASP A 25 9.01 -14.02 36.52
C ASP A 25 8.62 -12.64 35.97
N SER A 26 8.48 -12.57 34.65
CA SER A 26 7.62 -11.59 33.98
C SER A 26 7.18 -12.21 32.66
N GLN A 27 6.27 -13.18 32.75
CA GLN A 27 5.28 -13.39 31.70
C GLN A 27 4.38 -12.15 31.67
N SER A 28 4.85 -11.08 31.02
CA SER A 28 4.05 -9.91 30.71
C SER A 28 4.00 -9.75 29.20
N GLU A 29 2.77 -9.62 28.71
CA GLU A 29 2.37 -9.12 27.39
C GLU A 29 2.27 -10.14 26.25
N GLU A 30 1.21 -10.95 26.37
CA GLU A 30 0.16 -11.13 25.36
C GLU A 30 0.63 -11.25 23.89
N THR A 31 0.90 -12.50 23.50
CA THR A 31 0.67 -12.96 22.13
C THR A 31 -0.77 -12.62 21.72
N GLN A 32 -0.94 -11.75 20.73
CA GLN A 32 -2.24 -11.45 20.12
C GLN A 32 -2.99 -12.76 19.78
N HIS A 33 -4.14 -12.99 20.40
CA HIS A 33 -4.87 -14.26 20.29
C HIS A 33 -5.37 -14.51 18.85
N PRO A 34 -4.98 -15.62 18.18
CA PRO A 34 -5.31 -15.88 16.77
C PRO A 34 -6.80 -15.84 16.45
N LYS A 35 -7.66 -16.29 17.37
CA LYS A 35 -9.13 -16.28 17.20
C LYS A 35 -9.72 -14.87 17.14
N ALA A 36 -9.18 -13.92 17.90
CA ALA A 36 -9.65 -12.53 17.89
C ALA A 36 -9.27 -11.85 16.57
N ILE A 37 -8.05 -12.10 16.06
CA ILE A 37 -7.59 -11.64 14.75
C ILE A 37 -8.47 -12.24 13.65
N GLU A 38 -8.76 -13.53 13.71
CA GLU A 38 -9.62 -14.22 12.74
C GLU A 38 -11.03 -13.64 12.72
N MET A 39 -11.69 -13.48 13.89
CA MET A 39 -13.02 -12.87 13.98
C MET A 39 -13.02 -11.44 13.45
N ARG A 40 -11.98 -10.64 13.74
CA ARG A 40 -11.82 -9.28 13.20
C ARG A 40 -11.72 -9.27 11.68
N ASN A 41 -10.91 -10.14 11.11
CA ASN A 41 -10.75 -10.26 9.66
C ASN A 41 -12.08 -10.70 9.01
N GLN A 42 -12.80 -11.63 9.63
CA GLN A 42 -14.11 -12.07 9.12
C GLN A 42 -15.18 -10.96 9.19
N PHE A 43 -15.23 -10.22 10.31
CA PHE A 43 -16.12 -9.06 10.47
C PHE A 43 -15.78 -7.99 9.42
N ARG A 44 -14.51 -7.64 9.30
CA ARG A 44 -14.01 -6.67 8.32
C ARG A 44 -14.38 -7.08 6.90
N ASN A 45 -14.09 -8.32 6.51
CA ASN A 45 -14.44 -8.85 5.19
C ASN A 45 -15.97 -8.81 4.96
N THR A 46 -16.77 -9.12 5.98
CA THR A 46 -18.25 -9.06 5.88
C THR A 46 -18.72 -7.61 5.66
N THR A 47 -18.17 -6.66 6.41
CA THR A 47 -18.50 -5.23 6.25
C THR A 47 -18.03 -4.65 4.93
N GLU A 48 -16.81 -4.98 4.50
CA GLU A 48 -16.26 -4.52 3.21
C GLU A 48 -17.08 -5.10 2.05
N ASN A 49 -17.44 -6.39 2.10
CA ASN A 49 -18.30 -7.02 1.09
C ASN A 49 -19.71 -6.41 1.07
N LEU A 50 -20.29 -6.10 2.24
CA LEU A 50 -21.59 -5.44 2.31
C LEU A 50 -21.53 -4.03 1.69
N ILE A 51 -20.51 -3.25 2.04
CA ILE A 51 -20.29 -1.91 1.49
C ILE A 51 -20.12 -1.98 -0.04
N GLN A 52 -19.29 -2.91 -0.53
CA GLN A 52 -19.08 -3.13 -1.98
C GLN A 52 -20.40 -3.45 -2.68
N THR A 53 -21.18 -4.37 -2.12
CA THR A 53 -22.45 -4.81 -2.67
C THR A 53 -23.44 -3.63 -2.71
N LEU A 54 -23.60 -2.92 -1.60
CA LEU A 54 -24.49 -1.75 -1.52
C LEU A 54 -24.08 -0.63 -2.49
N GLN A 55 -22.79 -0.36 -2.63
CA GLN A 55 -22.29 0.66 -3.56
C GLN A 55 -22.52 0.27 -5.02
N MET A 56 -22.28 -0.99 -5.37
CA MET A 56 -22.55 -1.51 -6.71
C MET A 56 -24.05 -1.40 -7.05
N PHE A 57 -24.92 -1.84 -6.13
CA PHE A 57 -26.36 -1.73 -6.31
C PHE A 57 -26.83 -0.28 -6.40
N PHE A 58 -26.30 0.63 -5.58
CA PHE A 58 -26.62 2.05 -5.65
C PHE A 58 -26.21 2.64 -7.01
N GLY A 59 -25.03 2.28 -7.52
CA GLY A 59 -24.58 2.67 -8.86
C GLY A 59 -25.55 2.22 -9.95
N ILE A 60 -25.95 0.94 -9.95
CA ILE A 60 -26.90 0.40 -10.95
C ILE A 60 -28.28 1.04 -10.80
N LEU A 61 -28.80 1.16 -9.57
CA LEU A 61 -30.11 1.76 -9.32
C LEU A 61 -30.13 3.24 -9.76
N SER A 62 -29.07 4.01 -9.48
CA SER A 62 -28.98 5.39 -9.94
C SER A 62 -28.96 5.52 -11.46
N PHE A 63 -28.26 4.61 -12.16
CA PHE A 63 -28.25 4.54 -13.61
C PHE A 63 -29.62 4.19 -14.21
N GLU A 64 -30.29 3.16 -13.66
CA GLU A 64 -31.60 2.71 -14.13
C GLU A 64 -32.71 3.76 -13.85
N LEU A 65 -32.66 4.44 -12.70
CA LEU A 65 -33.55 5.55 -12.36
C LEU A 65 -33.31 6.77 -13.26
N TYR A 66 -32.06 7.05 -13.63
CA TYR A 66 -31.72 8.14 -14.55
C TYR A 66 -32.22 7.87 -15.98
N GLU A 67 -32.09 6.63 -16.47
CA GLU A 67 -32.57 6.23 -17.79
C GLU A 67 -34.10 6.09 -17.85
N GLY A 68 -34.79 5.94 -16.71
CA GLY A 68 -36.25 5.87 -16.61
C GLY A 68 -36.86 4.61 -17.21
N LYS A 69 -36.10 3.52 -17.32
CA LYS A 69 -36.44 2.39 -18.21
C LYS A 69 -37.20 1.23 -17.57
N ASP A 70 -37.02 0.91 -16.29
CA ASP A 70 -37.60 -0.31 -15.72
C ASP A 70 -37.86 -0.25 -14.19
N ASN A 71 -39.09 0.12 -13.82
CA ASN A 71 -39.53 0.12 -12.42
C ASN A 71 -39.48 -1.29 -11.79
N LEU A 72 -39.75 -2.35 -12.55
CA LEU A 72 -39.76 -3.71 -12.02
C LEU A 72 -38.34 -4.15 -11.68
N LYS A 73 -37.38 -3.86 -12.56
CA LYS A 73 -35.95 -4.11 -12.32
C LYS A 73 -35.44 -3.35 -11.08
N CYS A 74 -35.82 -2.08 -10.92
CA CYS A 74 -35.49 -1.29 -9.73
C CYS A 74 -36.09 -1.91 -8.45
N ILE A 75 -37.35 -2.35 -8.49
CA ILE A 75 -38.02 -3.01 -7.36
C ILE A 75 -37.29 -4.31 -6.98
N THR A 76 -36.95 -5.15 -7.96
CA THR A 76 -36.21 -6.40 -7.71
C THR A 76 -34.84 -6.13 -7.10
N MET A 77 -34.10 -5.12 -7.59
CA MET A 77 -32.82 -4.72 -6.99
C MET A 77 -32.98 -4.25 -5.54
N ILE A 78 -34.02 -3.47 -5.23
CA ILE A 78 -34.29 -3.04 -3.86
C ILE A 78 -34.60 -4.25 -2.96
N HIS A 79 -35.35 -5.23 -3.45
CA HIS A 79 -35.60 -6.48 -2.71
C HIS A 79 -34.33 -7.29 -2.47
N ASP A 80 -33.43 -7.39 -3.46
CA ASP A 80 -32.15 -8.09 -3.34
C ASP A 80 -31.25 -7.40 -2.30
N ILE A 81 -31.16 -6.07 -2.33
CA ILE A 81 -30.43 -5.27 -1.33
C ILE A 81 -31.00 -5.49 0.07
N THR A 82 -32.31 -5.45 0.21
CA THR A 82 -32.99 -5.63 1.51
C THR A 82 -32.66 -7.01 2.08
N SER A 83 -32.72 -8.05 1.24
CA SER A 83 -32.37 -9.43 1.63
C SER A 83 -30.90 -9.55 2.05
N LEU A 84 -29.99 -8.89 1.33
CA LEU A 84 -28.57 -8.83 1.69
C LEU A 84 -28.32 -8.11 3.02
N MET A 85 -29.03 -7.01 3.27
CA MET A 85 -28.97 -6.28 4.53
C MET A 85 -29.49 -7.13 5.70
N GLU A 86 -30.54 -7.93 5.50
CA GLU A 86 -31.05 -8.87 6.50
C GLU A 86 -30.04 -9.99 6.84
N VAL A 87 -29.36 -10.54 5.83
CA VAL A 87 -28.29 -11.52 6.03
C VAL A 87 -27.11 -10.90 6.78
N ALA A 88 -26.73 -9.66 6.44
CA ALA A 88 -25.67 -8.96 7.12
C ALA A 88 -26.04 -8.64 8.59
N ASP A 89 -27.26 -8.16 8.83
CA ASP A 89 -27.78 -7.93 10.18
C ASP A 89 -27.79 -9.22 11.01
N THR A 90 -28.19 -10.34 10.41
CA THR A 90 -28.13 -11.67 11.07
C THR A 90 -26.69 -12.05 11.44
N LYS A 91 -25.72 -11.85 10.52
CA LYS A 91 -24.30 -12.09 10.81
C LYS A 91 -23.78 -11.18 11.93
N LEU A 92 -24.12 -9.89 11.89
CA LEU A 92 -23.74 -8.91 12.91
C LEU A 92 -24.33 -9.26 14.28
N LYS A 93 -25.59 -9.67 14.34
CA LYS A 93 -26.22 -10.18 15.57
C LYS A 93 -25.53 -11.42 16.10
N ASN A 94 -25.12 -12.36 15.23
CA ASN A 94 -24.35 -13.53 15.65
C ASN A 94 -22.99 -13.11 16.24
N TYR A 95 -22.28 -12.16 15.63
CA TYR A 95 -21.04 -11.62 16.20
C TYR A 95 -21.26 -10.96 17.57
N ILE A 96 -22.32 -10.16 17.72
CA ILE A 96 -22.69 -9.56 19.01
C ILE A 96 -22.98 -10.64 20.05
N ASN A 97 -23.68 -11.72 19.67
CA ASN A 97 -23.97 -12.83 20.58
C ASN A 97 -22.69 -13.58 20.99
N THR A 98 -21.75 -13.80 20.07
CA THR A 98 -20.43 -14.39 20.36
C THR A 98 -19.60 -13.51 21.29
N LEU A 99 -19.63 -12.18 21.11
CA LEU A 99 -18.98 -11.24 22.02
C LEU A 99 -19.64 -11.25 23.41
N ASN A 100 -20.97 -11.31 23.47
CA ASN A 100 -21.74 -11.33 24.72
C ASN A 100 -21.63 -12.66 25.48
N SER A 101 -21.36 -13.79 24.81
CA SER A 101 -21.28 -15.10 25.45
C SER A 101 -20.05 -15.32 26.35
N LYS A 102 -19.19 -14.30 26.53
CA LYS A 102 -18.09 -14.28 27.52
C LYS A 102 -17.13 -15.48 27.48
N GLU A 103 -17.00 -16.20 26.36
CA GLU A 103 -15.79 -16.99 26.12
C GLU A 103 -14.65 -16.01 25.90
N GLN A 104 -14.07 -15.50 27.00
CA GLN A 104 -12.85 -14.67 27.12
C GLN A 104 -12.18 -14.27 25.80
N ILE A 105 -12.85 -13.44 24.99
CA ILE A 105 -12.18 -12.59 24.02
C ILE A 105 -11.86 -11.37 24.86
N PHE A 106 -10.63 -11.33 25.40
CA PHE A 106 -10.12 -10.16 26.10
C PHE A 106 -10.49 -8.92 25.27
N MET A 107 -11.19 -7.99 25.94
CA MET A 107 -11.61 -6.70 25.41
C MET A 107 -10.41 -6.08 24.74
N VAL A 108 -10.38 -6.10 23.40
CA VAL A 108 -9.40 -5.29 22.71
C VAL A 108 -9.93 -3.88 22.78
N ASP A 109 -9.15 -3.05 23.46
CA ASP A 109 -9.32 -1.62 23.69
C ASP A 109 -10.35 -0.96 22.75
N ASP A 110 -11.39 -0.40 23.35
CA ASP A 110 -12.44 0.36 22.66
C ASP A 110 -11.80 1.53 21.90
N GLY A 111 -11.96 1.55 20.57
CA GLY A 111 -12.07 2.83 19.87
C GLY A 111 -10.89 3.36 19.06
N VAL A 112 -9.97 2.53 18.54
CA VAL A 112 -9.02 3.01 17.50
C VAL A 112 -9.37 2.41 16.15
N LEU A 113 -10.04 3.22 15.34
CA LEU A 113 -10.32 3.01 13.91
C LEU A 113 -9.02 2.80 13.13
N ASN A 114 -8.44 1.59 13.16
CA ASN A 114 -7.25 1.16 12.42
C ASN A 114 -6.26 2.30 12.11
N MET A 115 -5.79 2.99 13.16
CA MET A 115 -4.68 3.93 13.09
C MET A 115 -3.35 3.19 13.33
N ASP A 116 -3.30 1.91 12.94
CA ASP A 116 -2.11 1.10 13.05
C ASP A 116 -0.95 1.83 12.36
N PRO A 117 0.24 1.88 13.00
CA PRO A 117 1.42 2.40 12.35
C PRO A 117 1.65 1.69 11.02
N ILE A 118 1.72 2.47 9.94
CA ILE A 118 1.96 1.94 8.60
C ILE A 118 3.45 1.95 8.31
N LEU A 119 3.92 0.96 7.56
CA LEU A 119 5.28 0.98 7.03
C LEU A 119 5.33 1.88 5.79
N VAL A 120 6.17 2.90 5.86
CA VAL A 120 6.47 3.78 4.72
C VAL A 120 7.96 3.67 4.44
N ALA A 121 8.28 3.37 3.18
CA ALA A 121 9.60 3.64 2.64
C ALA A 121 9.52 4.93 1.84
N ASP A 122 10.51 5.81 2.00
CA ASP A 122 10.67 6.95 1.11
C ASP A 122 10.64 6.50 -0.35
N ARG A 123 10.22 7.32 -1.30
CA ARG A 123 10.39 6.97 -2.74
C ARG A 123 11.60 7.62 -3.38
N LYS A 124 12.04 8.76 -2.85
CA LYS A 124 13.26 9.43 -3.32
C LYS A 124 14.34 9.37 -2.28
N GLN A 125 15.46 8.77 -2.67
CA GLN A 125 16.76 9.01 -2.08
C GLN A 125 17.79 9.20 -3.18
N ASN A 126 18.82 9.95 -2.84
CA ASN A 126 20.01 10.03 -3.68
C ASN A 126 20.77 8.69 -3.59
N SER A 127 21.58 8.37 -4.59
CA SER A 127 22.44 7.17 -4.56
C SER A 127 23.57 7.23 -3.53
N ARG A 128 23.58 8.23 -2.64
CA ARG A 128 24.62 8.45 -1.61
C ARG A 128 24.09 8.30 -0.19
N GLU A 129 22.78 8.27 0.01
CA GLU A 129 22.10 8.16 1.29
C GLU A 129 21.35 6.83 1.37
N PRO A 130 21.37 6.17 2.55
CA PRO A 130 20.72 4.88 2.72
C PRO A 130 19.21 4.99 2.96
N LEU A 131 18.52 3.88 2.65
CA LEU A 131 17.06 3.76 2.61
C LEU A 131 16.39 3.71 3.97
N PHE A 132 15.74 4.81 4.37
CA PHE A 132 14.86 4.80 5.53
C PHE A 132 13.55 4.06 5.22
N ILE A 133 13.40 2.89 5.84
CA ILE A 133 12.09 2.35 6.18
C ILE A 133 11.71 2.96 7.52
N GLY A 134 10.48 3.45 7.64
CA GLY A 134 9.97 3.95 8.91
C GLY A 134 8.52 3.58 9.15
N TYR A 135 8.13 3.67 10.42
CA TYR A 135 6.74 3.68 10.83
C TYR A 135 6.20 5.08 10.70
N PHE A 136 5.12 5.24 9.95
CA PHE A 136 4.29 6.43 10.07
C PHE A 136 3.15 6.11 11.03
N LYS A 137 3.05 6.87 12.12
CA LYS A 137 1.92 6.84 13.05
C LYS A 137 0.90 7.89 12.61
N PRO A 138 -0.28 7.50 12.14
CA PRO A 138 -1.30 8.46 11.71
C PRO A 138 -1.77 9.38 12.84
N ASP A 139 -1.90 8.86 14.07
CA ASP A 139 -2.38 9.62 15.24
C ASP A 139 -1.51 10.83 15.58
N THR A 140 -0.19 10.64 15.51
CA THR A 140 0.80 11.65 15.86
C THR A 140 1.42 12.33 14.65
N MET A 141 0.98 11.97 13.42
CA MET A 141 1.59 12.38 12.15
C MET A 141 3.12 12.23 12.10
N SER A 142 3.67 11.29 12.88
CA SER A 142 5.12 11.17 13.07
C SER A 142 5.69 10.02 12.27
N PHE A 143 6.79 10.25 11.58
CA PHE A 143 7.58 9.23 10.90
C PHE A 143 8.80 8.83 11.75
N MET A 144 8.88 7.57 12.17
CA MET A 144 10.01 7.01 12.92
C MET A 144 10.81 6.03 12.05
N PRO A 145 12.10 6.29 11.77
CA PRO A 145 12.92 5.35 11.01
C PRO A 145 13.19 4.08 11.84
N ILE A 146 13.00 2.91 11.22
CA ILE A 146 13.25 1.60 11.84
C ILE A 146 14.46 0.87 11.27
N GLY A 147 15.04 1.40 10.19
CA GLY A 147 16.35 0.99 9.75
C GLY A 147 16.68 1.48 8.36
N ARG A 148 17.88 1.11 7.92
CA ARG A 148 18.49 1.48 6.64
C ARG A 148 18.59 0.29 5.71
N LEU A 149 17.98 0.26 4.53
CA LEU A 149 18.28 -0.86 3.61
C LEU A 149 19.71 -0.76 3.10
N PRO A 150 20.37 -1.91 2.89
CA PRO A 150 21.68 -1.93 2.27
C PRO A 150 21.59 -1.45 0.82
N ASN A 151 22.65 -0.77 0.38
CA ASN A 151 22.85 -0.26 -0.98
C ASN A 151 21.93 0.93 -1.35
N PRO A 152 22.50 2.14 -1.57
CA PRO A 152 21.72 3.27 -2.03
C PRO A 152 21.00 2.95 -3.34
N LYS A 153 19.73 3.33 -3.46
CA LYS A 153 18.97 3.20 -4.71
C LYS A 153 17.89 4.27 -4.80
N SER A 154 17.40 4.53 -6.00
CA SER A 154 16.39 5.57 -6.28
C SER A 154 15.27 5.04 -7.17
N HIS A 155 14.10 5.71 -7.12
CA HIS A 155 12.93 5.44 -7.97
C HIS A 155 12.51 3.95 -8.02
N TYR A 156 12.47 3.31 -6.85
CA TYR A 156 11.89 1.97 -6.68
C TYR A 156 10.39 2.09 -6.39
N ALA A 157 9.64 1.01 -6.65
CA ALA A 157 8.27 0.90 -6.16
C ALA A 157 8.25 0.44 -4.71
N VAL A 158 7.20 0.83 -3.99
CA VAL A 158 6.93 0.43 -2.61
C VAL A 158 5.51 -0.08 -2.51
N VAL A 159 5.34 -1.33 -2.09
CA VAL A 159 4.03 -1.90 -1.74
C VAL A 159 4.05 -2.41 -0.31
N SER A 160 2.94 -2.19 0.39
CA SER A 160 2.83 -2.54 1.80
C SER A 160 1.55 -3.35 2.02
N SER A 161 1.66 -4.46 2.73
CA SER A 161 0.55 -5.09 3.44
C SER A 161 0.46 -4.52 4.87
N SER A 162 -0.44 -5.05 5.69
CA SER A 162 -0.50 -4.71 7.12
C SER A 162 0.80 -5.03 7.86
N THR A 163 1.54 -6.05 7.44
CA THR A 163 2.71 -6.58 8.16
C THR A 163 4.02 -6.45 7.40
N LYS A 164 3.98 -6.31 6.07
CA LYS A 164 5.16 -6.37 5.22
C LYS A 164 5.25 -5.14 4.33
N VAL A 165 6.46 -4.70 4.04
CA VAL A 165 6.74 -3.72 2.98
C VAL A 165 7.72 -4.34 2.00
N PHE A 166 7.41 -4.23 0.71
CA PHE A 166 8.26 -4.67 -0.39
C PHE A 166 8.78 -3.47 -1.15
N ILE A 167 10.05 -3.54 -1.52
CA ILE A 167 10.79 -2.53 -2.26
C ILE A 167 11.30 -3.19 -3.53
N ILE A 168 10.82 -2.66 -4.65
CA ILE A 168 10.85 -3.35 -5.93
C ILE A 168 11.63 -2.51 -6.93
N GLY A 169 12.72 -3.08 -7.43
CA GLY A 169 13.57 -2.48 -8.46
C GLY A 169 14.28 -1.20 -8.01
N GLY A 170 14.28 -0.21 -8.89
CA GLY A 170 14.98 1.06 -8.73
C GLY A 170 16.26 1.15 -9.55
N MET A 171 17.08 2.15 -9.25
CA MET A 171 18.37 2.38 -9.90
C MET A 171 19.46 2.62 -8.86
N ASN A 172 20.63 2.01 -9.06
CA ASN A 172 21.85 2.29 -8.30
C ASN A 172 23.03 2.46 -9.27
N ASN A 173 23.76 3.58 -9.17
CA ASN A 173 24.94 3.88 -10.01
C ASN A 173 24.74 3.62 -11.51
N GLY A 174 23.58 3.99 -12.05
CA GLY A 174 23.25 3.82 -13.48
C GLY A 174 22.71 2.44 -13.85
N THR A 175 22.77 1.46 -12.94
CA THR A 175 22.21 0.12 -13.16
C THR A 175 20.74 0.05 -12.75
N TYR A 176 19.88 -0.44 -13.65
CA TYR A 176 18.48 -0.77 -13.37
C TYR A 176 18.41 -2.06 -12.55
N LEU A 177 17.82 -2.00 -11.37
CA LEU A 177 17.76 -3.11 -10.44
C LEU A 177 16.55 -3.99 -10.72
N ASN A 178 16.74 -5.31 -10.67
CA ASN A 178 15.66 -6.30 -10.63
C ASN A 178 15.44 -6.87 -9.23
N ARG A 179 16.13 -6.32 -8.23
CA ARG A 179 16.05 -6.79 -6.84
C ARG A 179 14.70 -6.45 -6.21
N VAL A 180 14.20 -7.38 -5.41
CA VAL A 180 13.03 -7.19 -4.55
C VAL A 180 13.45 -7.47 -3.10
N GLU A 181 13.20 -6.50 -2.21
CA GLU A 181 13.50 -6.61 -0.79
C GLU A 181 12.20 -6.50 0.00
N MET A 182 12.02 -7.36 1.01
CA MET A 182 10.88 -7.31 1.92
C MET A 182 11.37 -7.06 3.35
N PHE A 183 10.66 -6.21 4.07
CA PHE A 183 10.75 -6.12 5.53
C PHE A 183 9.44 -6.60 6.16
N ASP A 184 9.55 -7.54 7.08
CA ASP A 184 8.43 -8.09 7.86
C ASP A 184 8.46 -7.49 9.27
N LYS A 185 7.42 -6.71 9.59
CA LYS A 185 7.31 -5.96 10.84
C LYS A 185 7.15 -6.85 12.07
N GLU A 186 6.43 -7.96 11.93
CA GLU A 186 6.11 -8.85 13.04
C GLU A 186 7.33 -9.67 13.43
N LYS A 187 8.14 -10.04 12.45
CA LYS A 187 9.38 -10.78 12.65
C LYS A 187 10.60 -9.88 12.87
N GLY A 188 10.51 -8.60 12.50
CA GLY A 188 11.64 -7.67 12.53
C GLY A 188 12.76 -8.02 11.55
N ILE A 189 12.47 -8.83 10.52
CA ILE A 189 13.48 -9.35 9.58
C ILE A 189 13.39 -8.70 8.21
N ARG A 190 14.51 -8.77 7.49
CA ARG A 190 14.64 -8.37 6.09
C ARG A 190 15.00 -9.58 5.24
N VAL A 191 14.37 -9.68 4.08
CA VAL A 191 14.53 -10.80 3.16
C VAL A 191 14.75 -10.27 1.75
N GLU A 192 15.77 -10.76 1.06
CA GLU A 192 15.86 -10.62 -0.40
C GLU A 192 14.88 -11.63 -1.02
N CYS A 193 13.85 -11.12 -1.69
CA CYS A 193 12.83 -11.93 -2.34
C CYS A 193 13.30 -12.34 -3.74
N THR A 194 12.49 -13.17 -4.40
CA THR A 194 12.69 -13.49 -5.81
C THR A 194 12.76 -12.22 -6.65
N ARG A 195 13.74 -12.18 -7.56
CA ARG A 195 14.01 -11.01 -8.40
C ARG A 195 12.98 -10.89 -9.50
N LEU A 196 12.71 -9.64 -9.89
CA LEU A 196 12.03 -9.35 -11.15
C LEU A 196 12.80 -10.01 -12.30
N MET A 197 12.08 -10.40 -13.35
CA MET A 197 12.67 -10.88 -14.59
C MET A 197 13.48 -9.76 -15.27
N HIS A 198 12.98 -8.52 -15.22
CA HIS A 198 13.66 -7.36 -15.80
C HIS A 198 13.97 -6.29 -14.75
N GLY A 199 15.18 -5.73 -14.83
CA GLY A 199 15.57 -4.58 -14.03
C GLY A 199 14.79 -3.34 -14.48
N ARG A 200 14.24 -2.58 -13.52
CA ARG A 200 13.39 -1.42 -13.82
C ARG A 200 13.53 -0.34 -12.76
N THR A 201 13.53 0.91 -13.19
CA THR A 201 13.43 2.10 -12.33
C THR A 201 12.13 2.85 -12.63
N ARG A 202 11.70 3.77 -11.77
CA ARG A 202 10.45 4.55 -11.93
C ARG A 202 9.22 3.67 -12.15
N THR A 203 9.27 2.44 -11.64
CA THR A 203 8.17 1.49 -11.71
C THR A 203 7.17 1.79 -10.62
N SER A 204 5.93 1.34 -10.81
CA SER A 204 4.88 1.43 -9.83
C SER A 204 4.43 0.02 -9.47
N ALA A 205 3.99 -0.19 -8.24
CA ALA A 205 3.48 -1.50 -7.85
C ALA A 205 2.28 -1.39 -6.92
N CYS A 206 1.43 -2.41 -6.95
CA CYS A 206 0.29 -2.56 -6.05
C CYS A 206 0.13 -4.03 -5.66
N ILE A 207 -0.34 -4.28 -4.43
CA ILE A 207 -0.89 -5.59 -4.06
C ILE A 207 -2.35 -5.61 -4.50
N HIS A 208 -2.75 -6.66 -5.22
CA HIS A 208 -4.10 -6.87 -5.69
C HIS A 208 -4.38 -8.37 -5.74
N GLU A 209 -5.44 -8.81 -5.06
CA GLU A 209 -5.84 -10.22 -4.96
C GLU A 209 -4.67 -11.17 -4.64
N ASP A 210 -3.95 -10.88 -3.55
CA ASP A 210 -2.81 -11.67 -3.07
C ASP A 210 -1.60 -11.74 -4.02
N ALA A 211 -1.57 -10.93 -5.07
CA ALA A 211 -0.43 -10.80 -5.95
C ALA A 211 0.15 -9.38 -5.96
N ILE A 212 1.46 -9.26 -6.15
CA ILE A 212 2.14 -7.99 -6.40
C ILE A 212 2.23 -7.79 -7.91
N TYR A 213 1.72 -6.66 -8.40
CA TYR A 213 1.86 -6.24 -9.79
C TYR A 213 2.93 -5.15 -9.86
N ALA A 214 4.06 -5.43 -10.51
CA ALA A 214 5.08 -4.43 -10.86
C ALA A 214 4.82 -3.93 -12.28
N VAL A 215 4.41 -2.67 -12.40
CA VAL A 215 3.81 -2.10 -13.60
C VAL A 215 4.74 -1.05 -14.20
N GLY A 216 5.05 -1.23 -15.48
CA GLY A 216 5.86 -0.31 -16.27
C GLY A 216 7.21 0.00 -15.63
N GLY A 217 7.67 1.23 -15.83
CA GLY A 217 8.97 1.71 -15.42
C GLY A 217 9.86 2.06 -16.61
N TYR A 218 11.16 2.05 -16.36
CA TYR A 218 12.18 2.45 -17.31
C TYR A 218 13.45 1.60 -17.14
N ASP A 219 14.05 1.18 -18.25
CA ASP A 219 15.25 0.34 -18.29
C ASP A 219 16.26 0.75 -19.39
N ALA A 220 16.32 2.07 -19.67
CA ALA A 220 16.79 2.71 -20.90
C ALA A 220 15.69 2.90 -21.94
N THR A 221 14.60 2.12 -21.84
CA THR A 221 13.36 2.37 -22.58
C THR A 221 12.17 2.47 -21.62
N TYR A 222 11.16 3.27 -21.96
CA TYR A 222 9.92 3.29 -21.17
C TYR A 222 9.17 1.98 -21.38
N MET A 223 8.63 1.40 -20.31
CA MET A 223 8.08 0.04 -20.35
C MET A 223 6.55 0.07 -20.23
N SER A 224 5.88 -0.82 -20.95
CA SER A 224 4.46 -1.18 -20.75
C SER A 224 4.31 -2.55 -20.07
N SER A 225 5.41 -3.26 -19.83
CA SER A 225 5.38 -4.61 -19.27
C SER A 225 4.95 -4.61 -17.81
N VAL A 226 4.19 -5.64 -17.45
CA VAL A 226 3.76 -5.92 -16.08
C VAL A 226 4.35 -7.26 -15.66
N GLU A 227 4.91 -7.30 -14.47
CA GLU A 227 5.35 -8.55 -13.83
C GLU A 227 4.50 -8.81 -12.59
N ILE A 228 4.15 -10.07 -12.35
CA ILE A 228 3.23 -10.49 -11.30
C ILE A 228 3.92 -11.51 -10.40
N TYR A 229 3.83 -11.30 -9.09
CA TYR A 229 4.31 -12.23 -8.07
C TYR A 229 3.16 -12.65 -7.16
N ASP A 230 2.85 -13.95 -7.12
CA ASP A 230 1.86 -14.51 -6.20
C ASP A 230 2.46 -14.61 -4.78
N ILE A 231 1.87 -13.89 -3.83
CA ILE A 231 2.38 -13.81 -2.45
C ILE A 231 2.10 -15.10 -1.68
N LYS A 232 1.04 -15.85 -2.04
CA LYS A 232 0.62 -17.06 -1.34
C LYS A 232 1.47 -18.26 -1.75
N THR A 233 1.63 -18.47 -3.05
CA THR A 233 2.44 -19.59 -3.57
C THR A 233 3.93 -19.26 -3.53
N GLY A 234 4.29 -17.98 -3.63
CA GLY A 234 5.67 -17.56 -3.88
C GLY A 234 6.15 -18.06 -5.25
N GLY A 235 7.48 -18.22 -5.38
CA GLY A 235 8.12 -18.67 -6.62
C GLY A 235 8.72 -17.52 -7.42
N ASP A 236 8.70 -17.65 -8.75
CA ASP A 236 9.22 -16.66 -9.69
C ASP A 236 8.17 -15.62 -10.10
N TRP A 237 8.64 -14.43 -10.45
CA TRP A 237 7.80 -13.45 -11.13
C TRP A 237 7.37 -13.98 -12.49
N THR A 238 6.13 -13.73 -12.87
CA THR A 238 5.56 -14.12 -14.16
C THR A 238 5.19 -12.90 -14.98
N THR A 239 5.14 -13.05 -16.31
CA THR A 239 4.74 -11.97 -17.21
C THR A 239 3.22 -11.79 -17.15
N GLY A 240 2.78 -10.58 -16.82
CA GLY A 240 1.38 -10.16 -16.89
C GLY A 240 1.02 -9.51 -18.22
N PRO A 241 -0.26 -9.11 -18.41
CA PRO A 241 -0.67 -8.36 -19.59
C PRO A 241 0.03 -7.00 -19.66
N SER A 242 0.42 -6.59 -20.86
CA SER A 242 1.04 -5.28 -21.06
C SER A 242 0.00 -4.16 -21.02
N LEU A 243 0.42 -3.00 -20.53
CA LEU A 243 -0.33 -1.75 -20.67
C LEU A 243 -0.46 -1.34 -22.14
N ASN A 244 -1.50 -0.58 -22.46
CA ASN A 244 -1.71 -0.04 -23.81
C ASN A 244 -0.60 0.95 -24.19
N ASN A 245 -0.17 1.78 -23.23
CA ASN A 245 0.95 2.71 -23.39
C ASN A 245 2.06 2.46 -22.36
N ARG A 246 3.28 2.84 -22.71
CA ARG A 246 4.44 2.79 -21.81
C ARG A 246 4.25 3.80 -20.68
N ARG A 247 4.59 3.44 -19.45
CA ARG A 247 4.39 4.30 -18.28
C ARG A 247 5.57 4.19 -17.31
N ALA A 248 6.20 5.31 -17.00
CA ALA A 248 7.09 5.47 -15.84
C ALA A 248 6.50 6.50 -14.87
N ASP A 249 6.77 6.36 -13.58
CA ASP A 249 6.26 7.25 -12.53
C ASP A 249 4.72 7.37 -12.53
N ALA A 250 4.01 6.31 -12.91
CA ALA A 250 2.55 6.19 -12.81
C ALA A 250 2.10 5.94 -11.36
N SER A 251 0.79 5.82 -11.13
CA SER A 251 0.26 5.22 -9.90
C SER A 251 -0.55 3.97 -10.22
N VAL A 252 -0.46 2.97 -9.34
CA VAL A 252 -1.24 1.74 -9.44
C VAL A 252 -1.98 1.57 -8.13
N VAL A 253 -3.29 1.34 -8.19
CA VAL A 253 -4.15 1.18 -7.01
C VAL A 253 -5.11 0.01 -7.20
N SER A 254 -5.40 -0.70 -6.11
CA SER A 254 -6.47 -1.68 -6.06
C SER A 254 -7.72 -1.00 -5.48
N PHE A 255 -8.80 -0.98 -6.25
CA PHE A 255 -10.08 -0.37 -5.90
C PHE A 255 -11.18 -1.41 -6.06
N TYR A 256 -11.77 -1.86 -4.95
CA TYR A 256 -12.87 -2.83 -4.91
C TYR A 256 -12.72 -4.03 -5.87
N GLY A 257 -11.63 -4.78 -5.74
CA GLY A 257 -11.39 -5.96 -6.57
C GLY A 257 -10.99 -5.66 -8.01
N GLN A 258 -10.65 -4.41 -8.34
CA GLN A 258 -10.12 -4.03 -9.65
C GLN A 258 -8.77 -3.32 -9.50
N LEU A 259 -7.85 -3.58 -10.43
CA LEU A 259 -6.54 -2.95 -10.47
C LEU A 259 -6.55 -1.80 -11.50
N PHE A 260 -6.24 -0.58 -11.06
CA PHE A 260 -6.17 0.61 -11.89
C PHE A 260 -4.75 1.13 -12.02
N VAL A 261 -4.40 1.57 -13.22
CA VAL A 261 -3.13 2.23 -13.56
C VAL A 261 -3.44 3.63 -14.07
N LEU A 262 -2.87 4.63 -13.42
CA LEU A 262 -3.16 6.03 -13.65
C LEU A 262 -1.90 6.78 -14.08
N GLY A 263 -2.04 7.60 -15.12
CA GLY A 263 -1.04 8.55 -15.57
C GLY A 263 0.35 7.97 -15.80
N GLY A 264 1.38 8.78 -15.54
CA GLY A 264 2.77 8.46 -15.80
C GLY A 264 3.32 9.18 -17.02
N PHE A 265 4.57 8.90 -17.36
CA PHE A 265 5.28 9.47 -18.50
C PHE A 265 5.70 8.35 -19.46
N ASN A 266 5.43 8.53 -20.75
CA ASN A 266 5.70 7.51 -21.78
C ASN A 266 7.02 7.75 -22.54
N GLY A 267 7.75 8.82 -22.21
CA GLY A 267 8.97 9.24 -22.90
C GLY A 267 8.78 10.42 -23.85
N LYS A 268 7.54 10.79 -24.14
CA LYS A 268 7.17 11.91 -24.99
C LYS A 268 6.20 12.86 -24.28
N ASP A 269 5.10 12.29 -23.79
CA ASP A 269 3.98 13.00 -23.18
C ASP A 269 3.61 12.37 -21.83
N TYR A 270 2.78 13.08 -21.05
CA TYR A 270 2.19 12.56 -19.82
C TYR A 270 0.91 11.82 -20.16
N GLU A 271 0.81 10.56 -19.73
CA GLU A 271 -0.37 9.74 -20.00
C GLU A 271 -1.59 10.31 -19.29
N GLU A 272 -2.67 10.44 -20.04
CA GLU A 272 -3.97 10.91 -19.53
C GLU A 272 -4.92 9.75 -19.27
N THR A 273 -4.68 8.59 -19.88
CA THR A 273 -5.59 7.45 -19.76
C THR A 273 -5.47 6.77 -18.41
N ILE A 274 -6.61 6.30 -17.91
CA ILE A 274 -6.72 5.39 -16.77
C ILE A 274 -7.04 4.01 -17.34
N GLU A 275 -6.18 3.04 -17.06
CA GLU A 275 -6.35 1.66 -17.50
C GLU A 275 -6.75 0.78 -16.31
N LYS A 276 -7.71 -0.12 -16.50
CA LYS A 276 -8.04 -1.16 -15.52
C LYS A 276 -7.69 -2.54 -16.05
N LEU A 277 -7.28 -3.45 -15.18
CA LEU A 277 -7.15 -4.87 -15.53
C LEU A 277 -8.53 -5.44 -15.86
N SER A 278 -8.66 -6.16 -16.98
CA SER A 278 -9.90 -6.87 -17.35
C SER A 278 -10.24 -7.94 -16.30
N ASP A 279 -11.52 -8.30 -16.20
CA ASP A 279 -11.96 -9.35 -15.27
C ASP A 279 -11.36 -10.73 -15.63
N SER A 280 -11.04 -10.95 -16.92
CA SER A 280 -10.28 -12.10 -17.43
C SER A 280 -8.78 -12.03 -17.16
N LYS A 281 -8.27 -10.90 -16.64
CA LYS A 281 -6.87 -10.64 -16.27
C LYS A 281 -5.85 -10.78 -17.41
N ASP A 282 -6.31 -10.68 -18.65
CA ASP A 282 -5.52 -10.91 -19.86
C ASP A 282 -5.16 -9.62 -20.62
N LYS A 283 -5.73 -8.47 -20.23
CA LYS A 283 -5.44 -7.17 -20.82
C LYS A 283 -5.76 -6.02 -19.87
N PHE A 284 -5.17 -4.86 -20.15
CA PHE A 284 -5.58 -3.60 -19.56
C PHE A 284 -6.51 -2.85 -20.51
N GLU A 285 -7.62 -2.31 -19.99
CA GLU A 285 -8.65 -1.60 -20.74
C GLU A 285 -8.74 -0.14 -20.28
N VAL A 286 -8.78 0.80 -21.23
CA VAL A 286 -8.99 2.21 -20.91
C VAL A 286 -10.41 2.41 -20.38
N CYS A 287 -10.53 2.98 -19.19
CA CYS A 287 -11.81 3.16 -18.49
C CYS A 287 -12.09 4.60 -18.05
N GLY A 288 -11.15 5.52 -18.25
CA GLY A 288 -11.29 6.92 -17.90
C GLY A 288 -10.08 7.73 -18.33
N ASN A 289 -10.13 9.04 -18.09
CA ASN A 289 -9.02 9.96 -18.35
C ASN A 289 -8.77 10.84 -17.13
N MET A 290 -7.55 11.37 -17.01
CA MET A 290 -7.10 12.29 -15.97
C MET A 290 -6.24 13.38 -16.61
N VAL A 291 -6.04 14.50 -15.91
CA VAL A 291 -5.02 15.48 -16.33
C VAL A 291 -3.64 14.82 -16.22
N GLY A 292 -2.96 14.68 -17.37
CA GLY A 292 -1.69 13.98 -17.50
C GLY A 292 -0.63 14.49 -16.52
N ARG A 293 -0.03 13.57 -15.78
CA ARG A 293 1.01 13.85 -14.78
C ARG A 293 1.83 12.60 -14.42
N ALA A 294 3.01 12.81 -13.85
CA ALA A 294 3.91 11.78 -13.37
C ALA A 294 4.39 12.03 -11.93
N GLY A 295 4.78 10.95 -11.25
CA GLY A 295 5.30 10.87 -9.87
C GLY A 295 4.44 11.55 -8.81
N PHE A 296 3.14 11.53 -9.06
CA PHE A 296 2.09 11.88 -8.14
C PHE A 296 1.86 10.76 -7.11
N GLY A 297 1.06 11.04 -6.10
CA GLY A 297 0.54 10.03 -5.18
C GLY A 297 -0.90 9.69 -5.50
N ALA A 298 -1.28 8.43 -5.35
CA ALA A 298 -2.67 7.99 -5.42
C ALA A 298 -3.03 7.04 -4.29
N CYS A 299 -4.27 7.10 -3.82
CA CYS A 299 -4.82 6.18 -2.82
C CYS A 299 -6.33 6.01 -3.00
N VAL A 300 -6.87 4.93 -2.46
CA VAL A 300 -8.32 4.71 -2.39
C VAL A 300 -8.81 5.16 -1.02
N PHE A 301 -9.87 5.95 -0.98
CA PHE A 301 -10.48 6.43 0.26
C PHE A 301 -11.99 6.64 0.04
N ARG A 302 -12.82 6.11 0.95
CA ARG A 302 -14.29 6.27 0.94
C ARG A 302 -14.93 6.10 -0.47
N GLY A 303 -14.53 5.04 -1.18
CA GLY A 303 -15.09 4.71 -2.49
C GLY A 303 -14.66 5.60 -3.66
N ARG A 304 -13.58 6.38 -3.53
CA ARG A 304 -12.98 7.16 -4.63
C ARG A 304 -11.47 6.93 -4.71
N ILE A 305 -10.91 7.11 -5.90
CA ILE A 305 -9.46 7.15 -6.13
C ILE A 305 -9.01 8.61 -6.05
N TYR A 306 -8.19 8.93 -5.06
CA TYR A 306 -7.62 10.26 -4.90
C TYR A 306 -6.25 10.34 -5.58
N VAL A 307 -5.99 11.46 -6.25
CA VAL A 307 -4.75 11.76 -6.96
C VAL A 307 -4.23 13.11 -6.47
N ALA A 308 -2.98 13.14 -6.03
CA ALA A 308 -2.34 14.31 -5.44
C ALA A 308 -0.97 14.59 -6.06
N GLY A 309 -0.70 15.86 -6.36
CA GLY A 309 0.62 16.36 -6.74
C GLY A 309 1.20 15.73 -8.02
N GLY A 310 2.52 15.54 -8.03
CA GLY A 310 3.30 15.11 -9.21
C GLY A 310 3.78 16.28 -10.06
N TRP A 311 4.06 16.02 -11.33
CA TRP A 311 4.41 17.05 -12.31
C TRP A 311 3.82 16.73 -13.68
N ASN A 312 3.51 17.78 -14.44
CA ASN A 312 3.02 17.70 -15.82
C ASN A 312 3.87 18.54 -16.80
N THR A 313 4.91 19.18 -16.29
CA THR A 313 6.02 19.75 -17.07
C THR A 313 7.31 19.59 -16.25
N PRO A 314 8.50 19.64 -16.86
CA PRO A 314 9.76 19.56 -16.12
C PRO A 314 9.90 20.61 -15.01
N CYS A 315 9.23 21.76 -15.17
CA CYS A 315 9.33 22.91 -14.27
C CYS A 315 8.08 23.12 -13.39
N ASN A 316 7.14 22.18 -13.31
CA ASN A 316 5.91 22.38 -12.53
C ASN A 316 5.68 21.23 -11.55
N THR A 317 5.82 21.51 -10.25
CA THR A 317 5.44 20.55 -9.19
C THR A 317 4.06 20.90 -8.67
N LEU A 318 3.12 19.98 -8.86
CA LEU A 318 1.71 20.18 -8.58
C LEU A 318 1.41 20.07 -7.09
N LYS A 319 0.44 20.88 -6.64
CA LYS A 319 -0.24 20.73 -5.35
C LYS A 319 -1.70 20.27 -5.49
N THR A 320 -2.18 20.19 -6.73
CA THR A 320 -3.56 19.83 -7.06
C THR A 320 -3.94 18.49 -6.46
N PHE A 321 -5.14 18.42 -5.92
CA PHE A 321 -5.72 17.24 -5.31
C PHE A 321 -7.11 17.01 -5.92
N GLN A 322 -7.35 15.82 -6.46
CA GLN A 322 -8.59 15.50 -7.17
C GLN A 322 -9.03 14.08 -6.81
N SER A 323 -10.34 13.85 -6.78
CA SER A 323 -10.92 12.55 -6.51
C SER A 323 -11.72 12.03 -7.71
N TYR A 324 -11.40 10.83 -8.14
CA TYR A 324 -12.02 10.11 -9.24
C TYR A 324 -12.97 9.05 -8.72
N ASP A 325 -14.15 8.98 -9.31
CA ASP A 325 -15.12 7.90 -9.09
C ASP A 325 -15.15 6.99 -10.31
N PRO A 326 -14.60 5.76 -10.20
CA PRO A 326 -14.62 4.79 -11.29
C PRO A 326 -16.02 4.31 -11.68
N LEU A 327 -17.02 4.42 -10.80
CA LEU A 327 -18.39 3.95 -11.09
C LEU A 327 -19.13 4.95 -11.98
N THR A 328 -18.99 6.24 -11.70
CA THR A 328 -19.64 7.31 -12.48
C THR A 328 -18.71 7.92 -13.53
N ASN A 329 -17.44 7.54 -13.55
CA ASN A 329 -16.37 8.13 -14.37
C ASN A 329 -16.31 9.67 -14.22
N THR A 330 -16.45 10.16 -12.99
CA THR A 330 -16.46 11.60 -12.68
C THR A 330 -15.26 12.01 -11.83
N TRP A 331 -14.76 13.21 -12.11
CA TRP A 331 -13.75 13.87 -11.31
C TRP A 331 -14.38 14.95 -10.43
N LYS A 332 -13.81 15.11 -9.24
CA LYS A 332 -14.09 16.21 -8.34
C LYS A 332 -12.77 16.86 -7.93
N ASP A 333 -12.70 18.17 -8.08
CA ASP A 333 -11.60 18.96 -7.54
C ASP A 333 -11.74 19.04 -6.01
N GLU A 334 -10.69 18.65 -5.32
CA GLU A 334 -10.60 18.73 -3.87
C GLU A 334 -9.63 19.88 -3.49
N PRO A 335 -9.69 20.37 -2.25
CA PRO A 335 -8.73 21.36 -1.77
C PRO A 335 -7.29 20.87 -1.96
N SER A 336 -6.48 21.71 -2.60
CA SER A 336 -5.09 21.38 -2.89
C SER A 336 -4.26 21.27 -1.62
N MET A 337 -3.19 20.47 -1.68
CA MET A 337 -2.16 20.42 -0.64
C MET A 337 -1.56 21.82 -0.41
N ASN A 338 -1.02 22.06 0.78
CA ASN A 338 -0.32 23.29 1.14
C ASN A 338 0.99 23.41 0.33
N THR A 339 1.70 22.29 0.17
CA THR A 339 2.98 22.23 -0.56
C THR A 339 2.84 21.39 -1.83
N GLY A 340 3.45 21.86 -2.94
CA GLY A 340 3.58 21.04 -4.14
C GLY A 340 4.59 19.91 -3.92
N ARG A 341 4.19 18.66 -4.20
CA ARG A 341 5.03 17.49 -3.92
C ARG A 341 5.09 16.51 -5.08
N LYS A 342 6.25 15.88 -5.25
CA LYS A 342 6.49 14.77 -6.17
C LYS A 342 7.25 13.63 -5.48
N TYR A 343 7.11 12.40 -5.96
CA TYR A 343 7.75 11.21 -5.38
C TYR A 343 7.45 11.00 -3.87
N PHE A 344 6.24 11.33 -3.43
CA PHE A 344 5.77 11.19 -2.04
C PHE A 344 4.80 10.02 -1.89
N LYS A 345 4.52 9.52 -0.68
CA LYS A 345 3.46 8.52 -0.50
C LYS A 345 2.15 9.23 -0.19
N LEU A 346 1.10 8.96 -0.96
CA LEU A 346 -0.28 9.27 -0.56
C LEU A 346 -0.85 8.02 0.11
N HIS A 347 -1.27 8.14 1.36
CA HIS A 347 -1.77 7.03 2.15
C HIS A 347 -3.12 7.39 2.76
N ALA A 348 -4.08 6.48 2.71
CA ALA A 348 -5.39 6.67 3.30
C ALA A 348 -5.56 5.74 4.50
N THR A 349 -6.02 6.29 5.62
CA THR A 349 -6.62 5.51 6.71
C THR A 349 -8.13 5.51 6.56
N ASN A 350 -8.87 5.06 7.57
CA ASN A 350 -10.33 5.13 7.58
C ASN A 350 -10.83 6.58 7.78
N GLU A 351 -10.00 7.43 8.38
CA GLU A 351 -10.34 8.78 8.81
C GLU A 351 -9.86 9.87 7.85
N ALA A 352 -8.65 9.72 7.31
CA ALA A 352 -7.96 10.81 6.62
C ALA A 352 -6.98 10.31 5.55
N ILE A 353 -6.53 11.25 4.72
CA ILE A 353 -5.49 11.00 3.71
C ILE A 353 -4.23 11.77 4.10
N TYR A 354 -3.07 11.12 3.98
CA TYR A 354 -1.77 11.64 4.39
C TYR A 354 -0.85 11.74 3.17
N ALA A 355 -0.28 12.91 2.94
CA ALA A 355 0.80 13.15 1.99
C ALA A 355 2.12 13.12 2.74
N ILE A 356 2.83 12.00 2.63
CA ILE A 356 4.00 11.68 3.44
C ILE A 356 5.27 11.87 2.60
N ARG A 357 6.13 12.78 3.05
CA ARG A 357 7.44 13.09 2.47
C ARG A 357 7.41 13.51 0.99
N GLY A 358 8.31 12.95 0.18
CA GLY A 358 8.60 13.33 -1.20
C GLY A 358 9.39 14.63 -1.31
N CYS A 359 9.23 15.31 -2.44
CA CYS A 359 10.10 16.41 -2.80
C CYS A 359 9.39 17.64 -3.33
N SER A 360 10.00 18.78 -3.01
CA SER A 360 9.61 20.09 -3.51
C SER A 360 9.98 20.24 -4.99
N HIS A 361 9.62 21.40 -5.53
CA HIS A 361 10.03 21.83 -6.86
C HIS A 361 11.56 21.75 -7.03
N ASP A 362 12.30 22.33 -6.08
CA ASP A 362 13.76 22.44 -6.04
C ASP A 362 14.48 21.15 -5.63
N TRP A 363 13.74 20.04 -5.56
CA TRP A 363 14.26 18.72 -5.17
C TRP A 363 14.71 18.62 -3.71
N ASP A 364 14.28 19.52 -2.83
CA ASP A 364 14.47 19.33 -1.39
C ASP A 364 13.58 18.20 -0.88
N LEU A 365 14.09 17.44 0.09
CA LEU A 365 13.29 16.45 0.80
C LEU A 365 12.32 17.18 1.73
N ILE A 366 11.02 16.94 1.57
CA ILE A 366 10.00 17.48 2.46
C ILE A 366 9.85 16.54 3.65
N LYS A 367 9.98 17.07 4.86
CA LYS A 367 9.91 16.27 6.10
C LYS A 367 8.52 16.29 6.71
N GLU A 368 7.84 17.41 6.51
CA GLU A 368 6.51 17.70 7.01
C GLU A 368 5.50 16.76 6.35
N THR A 369 4.55 16.26 7.13
CA THR A 369 3.44 15.46 6.59
C THR A 369 2.19 16.33 6.54
N GLU A 370 1.42 16.20 5.46
CA GLU A 370 0.13 16.88 5.35
C GLU A 370 -1.01 15.86 5.51
N ARG A 371 -2.01 16.19 6.31
CA ARG A 371 -3.22 15.38 6.56
C ARG A 371 -4.43 16.12 6.00
N PHE A 372 -5.09 15.50 5.03
CA PHE A 372 -6.38 15.92 4.53
C PHE A 372 -7.50 15.38 5.41
N ASP A 373 -8.28 16.30 5.96
CA ASP A 373 -9.47 15.97 6.73
C ASP A 373 -10.71 16.06 5.83
N PRO A 374 -11.43 14.94 5.59
CA PRO A 374 -12.57 14.93 4.68
C PRO A 374 -13.81 15.64 5.24
N GLN A 375 -13.88 15.88 6.56
CA GLN A 375 -15.02 16.56 7.18
C GLN A 375 -14.88 18.07 7.08
N THR A 376 -13.66 18.59 7.29
CA THR A 376 -13.37 20.03 7.20
C THR A 376 -12.92 20.45 5.81
N LEU A 377 -12.54 19.49 4.94
CA LEU A 377 -11.96 19.74 3.62
C LEU A 377 -10.70 20.62 3.71
N THR A 378 -9.83 20.35 4.68
CA THR A 378 -8.60 21.12 4.89
C THR A 378 -7.37 20.22 5.00
N TRP A 379 -6.20 20.78 4.68
CA TRP A 379 -4.91 20.15 4.90
C TRP A 379 -4.23 20.75 6.14
N ALA A 380 -3.99 19.92 7.14
CA ALA A 380 -3.16 20.25 8.29
C ALA A 380 -1.73 19.75 8.06
N THR A 381 -0.72 20.51 8.49
CA THR A 381 0.70 20.14 8.37
C THR A 381 1.28 19.86 9.75
N SER A 382 2.10 18.81 9.87
CA SER A 382 2.89 18.48 11.06
C SER A 382 4.36 18.27 10.74
#